data_AF-A0A8B5VJ19-F1
#
_entry.id   AF-A0A8B5VJ19-F1
#
_cell.length_a   1.000
_cell.length_b   1.000
_cell.length_c   1.000
_cell.angle_alpha   90.00
_cell.angle_beta   90.00
_cell.angle_gamma   90.00
#
_symmetry.space_group_name_H-M   'P 1'
#
loop_
_entity.id
_entity.type
_entity.pdbx_description
1 polymer ?
#
loop_
_entity_poly.entity_id
_entity_poly.type
_entity_poly.pdbx_seq_one_letter_code
_entity_poly.pdbx_strand_id
1 'polypeptide(L)'
;MVQAVSFSHFFAIHYFYFFLHKTKGQCTAKPLFSILLFHLFPKNSAKFLLFFYFLVLMVLYSNEVANGKLLITGGTNLNGTLSAEGTSEIILSGRPTPHAYDKVANKEVLIEGDWINRSFNATIFAAKDNGKLEISRNVANINGNFNLTDNATAQIGFTQGTSQACIRSDRTGVATCNINATLSETDLNSWERTKVAGNVSLADNSTFSLGSKADLTGSITAQESTKVQLNDGSIANLTGLSTTGIFNGANGSTVNLSGVWTTLTNTVVDVLNVANGSQIHLNTPTATKQNTLTANTLTGNGIFKFVADLTKTASDIVTIKDTASGQFS
;
A
#
# COMPACT_ATOMS: atom_id res chain seq x y z
N MET A 1 -8.06 17.43 11.93
CA MET A 1 -7.82 18.45 10.90
C MET A 1 -7.15 17.75 9.73
N VAL A 2 -7.74 17.78 8.53
CA VAL A 2 -7.19 17.10 7.33
C VAL A 2 -6.42 18.14 6.52
N GLN A 3 -5.13 17.90 6.29
CA GLN A 3 -4.32 18.74 5.40
C GLN A 3 -4.33 18.12 4.01
N ALA A 4 -4.58 18.92 2.97
CA ALA A 4 -4.65 18.42 1.60
C ALA A 4 -3.67 19.19 0.70
N VAL A 5 -2.87 18.46 -0.08
CA VAL A 5 -1.82 19.03 -0.94
C VAL A 5 -2.04 18.57 -2.38
N SER A 6 -1.95 19.50 -3.33
CA SER A 6 -2.07 19.25 -4.77
C SER A 6 -0.78 19.71 -5.46
N PHE A 7 -0.03 18.79 -6.05
CA PHE A 7 1.10 19.13 -6.93
C PHE A 7 0.60 19.26 -8.38
N SER A 8 0.88 20.40 -9.02
CA SER A 8 0.68 20.59 -10.45
C SER A 8 2.05 20.74 -11.14
N HIS A 9 2.17 20.20 -12.35
CA HIS A 9 3.41 20.17 -13.12
C HIS A 9 3.88 21.58 -13.46
N PHE A 10 5.04 21.99 -12.92
CA PHE A 10 5.85 23.09 -13.46
C PHE A 10 7.34 22.73 -13.36
N PHE A 11 8.00 22.68 -14.52
CA PHE A 11 9.45 22.62 -14.64
C PHE A 11 10.04 23.97 -14.22
N ALA A 12 10.42 24.07 -12.95
CA ALA A 12 11.43 24.99 -12.44
C ALA A 12 11.92 24.40 -11.12
N ILE A 13 13.17 23.92 -11.08
CA ILE A 13 13.76 23.33 -9.87
C ILE A 13 14.03 24.47 -8.89
N HIS A 14 13.02 24.77 -8.06
CA HIS A 14 13.19 25.48 -6.80
C HIS A 14 13.27 24.43 -5.68
N TYR A 15 14.39 24.43 -4.96
CA TYR A 15 14.58 23.61 -3.79
C TYR A 15 13.55 23.96 -2.72
N PHE A 16 12.65 23.04 -2.40
CA PHE A 16 11.77 23.14 -1.24
C PHE A 16 12.08 21.99 -0.27
N TYR A 17 12.77 22.32 0.83
CA TYR A 17 12.75 21.51 2.05
C TYR A 17 11.50 21.91 2.84
N PHE A 18 10.52 21.01 2.98
CA PHE A 18 9.39 21.20 3.89
C PHE A 18 9.65 20.45 5.19
N PHE A 19 10.15 21.16 6.21
CA PHE A 19 9.96 20.76 7.61
C PHE A 19 8.72 21.50 8.12
N LEU A 20 7.63 20.77 8.39
CA LEU A 20 6.48 21.32 9.10
C LEU A 20 6.79 21.27 10.60
N HIS A 21 7.29 22.37 11.14
CA HIS A 21 7.35 22.60 12.59
C HIS A 21 6.63 23.91 12.87
N LYS A 22 5.71 23.94 13.84
CA LYS A 22 5.35 25.23 14.42
C LYS A 22 4.97 25.23 15.88
N THR A 23 5.80 25.96 16.63
CA THR A 23 5.48 26.54 17.93
C THR A 23 4.27 27.47 17.84
N LYS A 24 3.29 27.22 18.72
CA LYS A 24 2.16 28.09 19.10
C LYS A 24 1.41 28.79 17.95
N GLY A 25 0.46 28.06 17.35
CA GLY A 25 -0.89 28.61 17.09
C GLY A 25 -1.17 29.39 15.80
N GLN A 26 -0.27 29.49 14.82
CA GLN A 26 -0.60 30.04 13.50
C GLN A 26 0.30 29.44 12.42
N CYS A 27 -0.14 28.70 11.40
CA CYS A 27 0.78 28.28 10.32
C CYS A 27 1.10 29.45 9.37
N THR A 28 2.37 29.88 9.32
CA THR A 28 2.88 30.81 8.31
C THR A 28 4.08 30.18 7.64
N ALA A 29 4.02 29.95 6.32
CA ALA A 29 5.18 29.55 5.54
C ALA A 29 6.21 30.69 5.54
N LYS A 30 7.36 30.48 6.16
CA LYS A 30 8.52 31.39 6.03
C LYS A 30 9.58 30.69 5.16
N PRO A 31 10.08 31.32 4.09
CA PRO A 31 11.22 30.80 3.36
C PRO A 31 12.47 30.96 4.23
N LEU A 32 13.18 29.86 4.50
CA LEU A 32 14.56 29.92 5.01
C LEU A 32 15.52 29.94 3.82
N PHE A 33 16.47 30.88 3.90
CA PHE A 33 17.47 31.20 2.89
C PHE A 33 18.22 29.95 2.36
N SER A 34 18.35 29.88 1.04
CA SER A 34 19.25 28.97 0.34
C SER A 34 20.70 29.41 0.58
N ILE A 35 21.51 28.59 1.25
CA ILE A 35 22.97 28.77 1.29
C ILE A 35 23.51 28.24 -0.05
N LEU A 36 23.82 29.17 -0.94
CA LEU A 36 24.52 28.90 -2.18
C LEU A 36 26.02 28.77 -1.85
N LEU A 37 26.50 27.54 -1.65
CA LEU A 37 27.92 27.27 -1.42
C LEU A 37 28.65 27.29 -2.77
N PHE A 38 29.09 28.47 -3.22
CA PHE A 38 30.03 28.58 -4.34
C PHE A 38 31.40 28.06 -3.90
N HIS A 39 31.78 26.85 -4.32
CA HIS A 39 33.19 26.50 -4.40
C HIS A 39 33.76 27.02 -5.72
N LEU A 40 34.48 28.15 -5.65
CA LEU A 40 35.38 28.58 -6.70
C LEU A 40 36.62 27.68 -6.65
N PHE A 41 36.81 26.84 -7.67
CA PHE A 41 38.11 26.21 -7.94
C PHE A 41 38.61 26.62 -9.33
N PRO A 42 39.93 26.82 -9.48
CA PRO A 42 40.50 27.51 -10.62
C PRO A 42 40.51 26.63 -11.89
N LYS A 43 40.42 27.31 -13.04
CA LYS A 43 40.62 26.76 -14.38
C LYS A 43 41.91 25.93 -14.44
N ASN A 44 41.78 24.64 -14.74
CA ASN A 44 42.45 24.01 -15.89
C ASN A 44 42.06 22.52 -16.00
N SER A 45 41.52 22.19 -17.17
CA SER A 45 41.72 20.93 -17.90
C SER A 45 41.49 19.60 -17.18
N ALA A 46 40.33 18.97 -17.43
CA ALA A 46 40.19 17.62 -18.00
C ALA A 46 38.90 16.93 -17.53
N LYS A 47 38.18 16.35 -18.50
CA LYS A 47 37.10 15.35 -18.34
C LYS A 47 35.86 15.83 -17.56
N PHE A 48 34.88 16.29 -18.32
CA PHE A 48 33.52 16.56 -17.87
C PHE A 48 32.81 15.22 -17.60
N LEU A 49 32.91 14.72 -16.37
CA LEU A 49 32.04 13.64 -15.90
C LEU A 49 30.74 14.30 -15.43
N LEU A 50 29.69 14.23 -16.26
CA LEU A 50 28.37 14.72 -15.90
C LEU A 50 27.80 13.81 -14.80
N PHE A 51 28.00 14.18 -13.53
CA PHE A 51 27.28 13.54 -12.43
C PHE A 51 25.82 13.98 -12.49
N PHE A 52 24.96 13.13 -13.05
CA PHE A 52 23.54 13.21 -12.77
C PHE A 52 23.34 12.87 -11.29
N TYR A 53 23.25 13.88 -10.44
CA TYR A 53 22.76 13.69 -9.08
C TYR A 53 21.31 13.20 -9.18
N PHE A 54 21.10 11.88 -9.07
CA PHE A 54 19.78 11.32 -8.82
C PHE A 54 19.35 11.79 -7.42
N LEU A 55 18.55 12.86 -7.38
CA LEU A 55 18.04 13.40 -6.13
C LEU A 55 17.14 12.36 -5.46
N VAL A 56 17.53 11.90 -4.27
CA VAL A 56 16.68 11.08 -3.41
C VAL A 56 15.74 12.01 -2.66
N LEU A 57 14.43 11.83 -2.80
CA LEU A 57 13.42 12.66 -2.12
C LEU A 57 12.65 11.81 -1.09
N MET A 58 12.76 12.20 0.18
CA MET A 58 11.99 11.60 1.27
C MET A 58 10.89 12.57 1.71
N VAL A 59 9.64 12.11 1.72
CA VAL A 59 8.48 12.81 2.26
C VAL A 59 8.06 12.08 3.53
N LEU A 60 8.31 12.71 4.68
CA LEU A 60 7.89 12.20 5.98
C LEU A 60 6.67 12.99 6.46
N TYR A 61 5.59 12.27 6.75
CA TYR A 61 4.43 12.82 7.45
C TYR A 61 4.41 12.28 8.88
N SER A 62 4.64 13.19 9.82
CA SER A 62 4.37 13.00 11.24
C SER A 62 3.60 14.23 11.71
N ASN A 63 2.63 14.05 12.61
CA ASN A 63 1.80 15.14 13.10
C ASN A 63 1.96 15.27 14.62
N GLU A 64 2.16 16.50 15.11
CA GLU A 64 2.18 16.81 16.55
C GLU A 64 0.80 16.56 17.19
N VAL A 65 -0.28 16.66 16.40
CA VAL A 65 -1.63 16.29 16.81
C VAL A 65 -1.86 14.81 16.51
N ALA A 66 -2.22 14.05 17.54
CA ALA A 66 -2.56 12.64 17.38
C ALA A 66 -3.64 12.44 16.31
N ASN A 67 -3.46 11.45 15.44
CA ASN A 67 -4.40 11.08 14.36
C ASN A 67 -4.56 12.14 13.24
N GLY A 68 -3.51 12.89 12.95
CA GLY A 68 -3.47 13.79 11.80
C GLY A 68 -3.60 13.06 10.46
N LYS A 69 -4.37 13.62 9.51
CA LYS A 69 -4.57 13.05 8.16
C LYS A 69 -3.99 13.95 7.08
N LEU A 70 -3.23 13.37 6.15
CA LEU A 70 -2.75 13.99 4.92
C LEU A 70 -3.45 13.34 3.72
N LEU A 71 -4.23 14.13 2.98
CA LEU A 71 -4.87 13.69 1.74
C LEU A 71 -4.06 14.14 0.52
N ILE A 72 -3.70 13.18 -0.35
CA ILE A 72 -3.00 13.43 -1.61
C ILE A 72 -3.87 12.96 -2.78
N THR A 73 -4.29 13.91 -3.64
CA THR A 73 -5.18 13.63 -4.79
C THR A 73 -4.58 14.01 -6.15
N GLY A 74 -3.28 14.33 -6.18
CA GLY A 74 -2.52 14.66 -7.39
C GLY A 74 -1.80 13.44 -7.97
N GLY A 75 -0.81 12.93 -7.27
CA GLY A 75 0.05 11.83 -7.70
C GLY A 75 1.47 12.01 -7.15
N THR A 76 2.31 10.98 -7.26
CA THR A 76 3.71 11.03 -6.84
C THR A 76 4.62 10.39 -7.88
N ASN A 77 5.85 10.88 -7.97
CA ASN A 77 6.93 10.24 -8.73
C ASN A 77 8.25 10.38 -7.96
N LEU A 78 8.33 9.69 -6.82
CA LEU A 78 9.41 9.86 -5.86
C LEU A 78 10.52 8.84 -6.12
N ASN A 79 11.74 9.31 -6.37
CA ASN A 79 12.93 8.51 -6.15
C ASN A 79 13.27 8.54 -4.66
N GLY A 80 12.45 7.88 -3.85
CA GLY A 80 12.61 7.85 -2.40
C GLY A 80 11.33 7.43 -1.68
N THR A 81 11.22 7.81 -0.41
CA THR A 81 10.22 7.25 0.52
C THR A 81 9.10 8.23 0.82
N LEU A 82 7.85 7.75 0.80
CA LEU A 82 6.69 8.40 1.40
C LEU A 82 6.33 7.66 2.70
N SER A 83 6.48 8.30 3.87
CA SER A 83 6.34 7.65 5.18
C SER A 83 5.27 8.29 6.06
N ALA A 84 4.37 7.47 6.64
CA ALA A 84 3.45 7.86 7.70
C ALA A 84 3.96 7.37 9.06
N GLU A 85 4.32 8.28 9.98
CA GLU A 85 4.90 7.93 11.29
C GLU A 85 4.06 8.45 12.46
N GLY A 86 4.34 7.97 13.67
CA GLY A 86 3.58 8.29 14.88
C GLY A 86 2.16 7.76 14.83
N THR A 87 1.16 8.63 14.90
CA THR A 87 -0.27 8.27 14.75
C THR A 87 -0.88 8.85 13.47
N SER A 88 -0.02 9.31 12.55
CA SER A 88 -0.46 10.01 11.35
C SER A 88 -1.01 9.05 10.29
N GLU A 89 -1.84 9.58 9.40
CA GLU A 89 -2.43 8.83 8.30
C GLU A 89 -2.22 9.58 6.98
N ILE A 90 -1.70 8.87 5.97
CA ILE A 90 -1.64 9.35 4.60
C ILE A 90 -2.69 8.62 3.77
N ILE A 91 -3.55 9.39 3.11
CA ILE A 91 -4.60 8.89 2.23
C ILE A 91 -4.26 9.29 0.79
N LEU A 92 -4.02 8.29 -0.05
CA LEU A 92 -3.82 8.43 -1.49
C LEU A 92 -5.14 8.14 -2.19
N SER A 93 -5.64 9.07 -2.97
CA SER A 93 -6.95 8.96 -3.60
C SER A 93 -6.95 9.56 -5.00
N GLY A 94 -7.88 9.11 -5.84
CA GLY A 94 -8.34 9.93 -6.94
C GLY A 94 -9.05 11.21 -6.45
N ARG A 95 -9.65 11.95 -7.38
CA ARG A 95 -10.52 13.09 -7.03
C ARG A 95 -11.70 13.18 -7.98
N PRO A 96 -12.82 13.79 -7.55
CA PRO A 96 -13.89 14.14 -8.48
C PRO A 96 -13.37 14.99 -9.64
N THR A 97 -13.95 14.78 -10.83
CA THR A 97 -13.74 15.68 -11.96
C THR A 97 -14.25 17.07 -11.59
N PRO A 98 -13.44 18.14 -11.76
CA PRO A 98 -13.90 19.49 -11.43
C PRO A 98 -15.06 19.92 -12.34
N HIS A 99 -16.17 20.32 -11.71
CA HIS A 99 -17.32 20.92 -12.38
C HIS A 99 -17.52 22.36 -11.92
N ALA A 100 -18.11 23.17 -12.79
CA ALA A 100 -18.47 24.53 -12.44
C ALA A 100 -19.43 24.55 -11.23
N TYR A 101 -19.19 25.47 -10.30
CA TYR A 101 -20.03 25.63 -9.12
C TYR A 101 -21.45 26.03 -9.53
N ASP A 102 -22.45 25.31 -9.03
CA ASP A 102 -23.85 25.64 -9.27
C ASP A 102 -24.24 26.84 -8.39
N LYS A 103 -24.32 28.01 -9.02
CA LYS A 103 -24.69 29.26 -8.34
C LYS A 103 -26.16 29.32 -7.98
N VAL A 104 -27.03 28.60 -8.70
CA VAL A 104 -28.49 28.60 -8.45
C VAL A 104 -28.79 27.70 -7.26
N ALA A 105 -28.23 26.49 -7.23
CA ALA A 105 -28.38 25.57 -6.09
C ALA A 105 -27.38 25.85 -4.94
N ASN A 106 -26.48 26.81 -5.13
CA ASN A 106 -25.43 27.19 -4.18
C ASN A 106 -24.64 25.98 -3.63
N LYS A 107 -24.19 25.09 -4.52
CA LYS A 107 -23.43 23.87 -4.17
C LYS A 107 -22.31 23.56 -5.15
N GLU A 108 -21.28 22.87 -4.66
CA GLU A 108 -20.32 22.20 -5.54
C GLU A 108 -21.02 21.03 -6.24
N VAL A 109 -20.73 20.86 -7.52
CA VAL A 109 -21.28 19.78 -8.34
C VAL A 109 -20.32 18.61 -8.27
N LEU A 110 -20.80 17.51 -7.68
CA LEU A 110 -20.10 16.22 -7.65
C LEU A 110 -20.97 15.24 -8.41
N ILE A 111 -20.41 14.64 -9.46
CA ILE A 111 -21.10 13.67 -10.29
C ILE A 111 -20.61 12.28 -9.89
N GLU A 112 -21.55 11.39 -9.62
CA GLU A 112 -21.27 10.00 -9.28
C GLU A 112 -20.57 9.30 -10.45
N GLY A 113 -19.57 8.48 -10.15
CA GLY A 113 -18.75 7.79 -11.14
C GLY A 113 -17.76 8.67 -11.91
N ASP A 114 -17.93 9.99 -11.92
CA ASP A 114 -17.07 10.92 -12.66
C ASP A 114 -15.88 11.41 -11.81
N TRP A 115 -14.82 10.61 -11.85
CA TRP A 115 -13.61 10.81 -11.07
C TRP A 115 -12.36 10.70 -11.93
N ILE A 116 -11.34 11.46 -11.55
CA ILE A 116 -10.01 11.42 -12.16
C ILE A 116 -9.17 10.38 -11.45
N ASN A 117 -8.77 9.35 -12.20
CA ASN A 117 -7.86 8.33 -11.72
C ASN A 117 -6.44 8.87 -11.52
N ARG A 118 -5.78 8.47 -10.43
CA ARG A 118 -4.41 8.86 -10.11
C ARG A 118 -3.45 7.69 -10.06
N SER A 119 -2.16 7.98 -10.19
CA SER A 119 -1.08 7.03 -10.00
C SER A 119 -0.06 7.59 -9.00
N PHE A 120 0.49 6.71 -8.18
CA PHE A 120 1.47 7.10 -7.16
C PHE A 120 2.69 6.19 -7.28
N ASN A 121 3.84 6.80 -7.57
CA ASN A 121 5.11 6.12 -7.62
C ASN A 121 6.00 6.62 -6.47
N ALA A 122 6.64 5.68 -5.78
CA ALA A 122 7.69 5.93 -4.81
C ALA A 122 8.65 4.74 -4.81
N THR A 123 9.88 4.92 -4.34
CA THR A 123 10.76 3.77 -4.09
C THR A 123 10.18 2.93 -2.94
N ILE A 124 9.71 3.60 -1.88
CA ILE A 124 9.11 2.97 -0.70
C ILE A 124 7.89 3.77 -0.22
N PHE A 125 6.79 3.07 0.04
CA PHE A 125 5.67 3.53 0.86
C PHE A 125 5.84 2.92 2.26
N ALA A 126 6.12 3.77 3.26
CA ALA A 126 6.43 3.32 4.61
C ALA A 126 5.36 3.73 5.62
N ALA A 127 5.19 2.93 6.66
CA ALA A 127 4.50 3.35 7.87
C ALA A 127 5.16 2.73 9.11
N LYS A 128 5.24 3.49 10.19
CA LYS A 128 5.88 3.09 11.44
C LYS A 128 5.06 3.53 12.65
N ASP A 129 5.43 3.07 13.84
CA ASP A 129 4.72 3.33 15.10
C ASP A 129 3.25 2.86 15.02
N ASN A 130 2.29 3.78 14.91
CA ASN A 130 0.86 3.53 14.68
C ASN A 130 0.40 4.25 13.40
N GLY A 131 1.34 4.57 12.51
CA GLY A 131 1.11 5.26 11.25
C GLY A 131 0.23 4.46 10.31
N LYS A 132 -0.51 5.16 9.45
CA LYS A 132 -1.48 4.56 8.54
C LYS A 132 -1.27 5.01 7.11
N LEU A 133 -1.30 4.04 6.19
CA LEU A 133 -1.38 4.29 4.76
C LEU A 133 -2.72 3.78 4.23
N GLU A 134 -3.46 4.62 3.54
CA GLU A 134 -4.67 4.22 2.85
C GLU A 134 -4.59 4.59 1.37
N ILE A 135 -4.84 3.60 0.50
CA ILE A 135 -5.00 3.79 -0.93
C ILE A 135 -6.48 3.57 -1.23
N SER A 136 -7.18 4.67 -1.50
CA SER A 136 -8.63 4.72 -1.63
C SER A 136 -9.08 4.56 -3.10
N ARG A 137 -10.28 5.02 -3.42
CA ARG A 137 -10.93 4.94 -4.73
C ARG A 137 -10.17 5.72 -5.81
N ASN A 138 -10.39 5.32 -7.07
CA ASN A 138 -9.85 6.00 -8.25
C ASN A 138 -8.32 6.14 -8.22
N VAL A 139 -7.63 5.16 -7.63
CA VAL A 139 -6.19 5.00 -7.76
C VAL A 139 -5.96 3.86 -8.75
N ALA A 140 -5.43 4.19 -9.92
CA ALA A 140 -5.21 3.22 -10.99
C ALA A 140 -3.95 2.40 -10.74
N ASN A 141 -2.84 3.07 -10.42
CA ASN A 141 -1.54 2.41 -10.24
C ASN A 141 -0.83 2.87 -8.98
N ILE A 142 -0.21 1.92 -8.30
CA ILE A 142 0.76 2.12 -7.25
C ILE A 142 2.03 1.37 -7.63
N ASN A 143 3.15 2.08 -7.73
CA ASN A 143 4.44 1.48 -8.03
C ASN A 143 5.44 1.84 -6.94
N GLY A 144 5.88 0.83 -6.18
CA GLY A 144 6.79 1.02 -5.06
C GLY A 144 6.65 -0.09 -4.02
N ASN A 145 7.73 -0.33 -3.29
CA ASN A 145 7.72 -1.32 -2.22
C ASN A 145 7.01 -0.77 -0.99
N PHE A 146 6.43 -1.64 -0.16
CA PHE A 146 5.84 -1.29 1.13
C PHE A 146 6.75 -1.72 2.27
N ASN A 147 6.90 -0.88 3.28
CA ASN A 147 7.64 -1.21 4.49
C ASN A 147 6.86 -0.77 5.73
N LEU A 148 6.32 -1.73 6.49
CA LEU A 148 5.54 -1.46 7.70
C LEU A 148 6.22 -2.07 8.94
N THR A 149 6.33 -1.29 10.01
CA THR A 149 6.92 -1.70 11.29
C THR A 149 6.02 -1.35 12.46
N ASP A 150 6.39 -1.80 13.66
CA ASP A 150 5.69 -1.54 14.91
C ASP A 150 4.23 -2.00 14.88
N ASN A 151 3.26 -1.09 15.02
CA ASN A 151 1.82 -1.35 14.92
C ASN A 151 1.21 -0.64 13.69
N ALA A 152 2.03 -0.30 12.69
CA ALA A 152 1.58 0.45 11.53
C ALA A 152 0.61 -0.39 10.67
N THR A 153 -0.28 0.32 9.95
CA THR A 153 -1.30 -0.33 9.12
C THR A 153 -1.29 0.24 7.70
N ALA A 154 -1.53 -0.63 6.72
CA ALA A 154 -1.79 -0.22 5.34
C ALA A 154 -3.05 -0.90 4.80
N GLN A 155 -3.96 -0.09 4.23
CA GLN A 155 -5.15 -0.55 3.50
C GLN A 155 -4.98 -0.18 2.03
N ILE A 156 -4.80 -1.17 1.17
CA ILE A 156 -4.41 -0.98 -0.23
C ILE A 156 -5.57 -1.30 -1.17
N GLY A 157 -6.20 -0.27 -1.72
CA GLY A 157 -7.39 -0.39 -2.55
C GLY A 157 -8.68 -0.27 -1.75
N PHE A 158 -9.70 0.26 -2.41
CA PHE A 158 -10.99 0.54 -1.79
C PHE A 158 -11.71 -0.74 -1.36
N THR A 159 -12.29 -0.72 -0.16
CA THR A 159 -13.14 -1.76 0.41
C THR A 159 -14.39 -1.12 1.00
N GLN A 160 -15.57 -1.57 0.54
CA GLN A 160 -16.87 -1.13 1.03
C GLN A 160 -16.98 -1.28 2.55
N GLY A 161 -17.49 -0.27 3.24
CA GLY A 161 -17.68 -0.28 4.70
C GLY A 161 -16.39 -0.27 5.54
N THR A 162 -15.22 -0.14 4.91
CA THR A 162 -13.92 -0.12 5.60
C THR A 162 -13.08 1.09 5.17
N SER A 163 -12.94 1.33 3.87
CA SER A 163 -12.15 2.44 3.34
C SER A 163 -12.85 3.78 3.55
N GLN A 164 -12.06 4.84 3.60
CA GLN A 164 -12.50 6.22 3.63
C GLN A 164 -12.68 6.75 2.21
N ALA A 165 -13.72 7.54 1.98
CA ALA A 165 -13.88 8.32 0.75
C ALA A 165 -13.72 9.81 1.09
N CYS A 166 -12.60 10.40 0.67
CA CYS A 166 -12.27 11.79 0.97
C CYS A 166 -12.40 12.68 -0.27
N ILE A 167 -12.98 13.86 -0.08
CA ILE A 167 -13.09 14.91 -1.10
C ILE A 167 -12.54 16.19 -0.52
N ARG A 168 -11.72 16.89 -1.31
CA ARG A 168 -11.29 18.26 -1.04
C ARG A 168 -12.12 19.21 -1.90
N SER A 169 -12.82 20.14 -1.27
CA SER A 169 -13.57 21.19 -1.98
C SER A 169 -12.63 22.06 -2.80
N ASP A 170 -12.95 22.23 -4.08
CA ASP A 170 -12.17 23.10 -4.97
C ASP A 170 -12.40 24.59 -4.65
N ARG A 171 -13.56 24.94 -4.08
CA ARG A 171 -13.88 26.32 -3.69
C ARG A 171 -13.23 26.73 -2.37
N THR A 172 -13.27 25.88 -1.36
CA THR A 172 -12.86 26.24 0.02
C THR A 172 -11.52 25.66 0.42
N GLY A 173 -11.06 24.61 -0.27
CA GLY A 173 -9.86 23.86 0.09
C GLY A 173 -10.02 22.93 1.30
N VAL A 174 -11.20 22.87 1.91
CA VAL A 174 -11.51 21.99 3.04
C VAL A 174 -11.65 20.55 2.55
N ALA A 175 -11.05 19.62 3.26
CA ALA A 175 -11.19 18.19 3.00
C ALA A 175 -12.17 17.53 3.99
N THR A 176 -13.08 16.73 3.46
CA THR A 176 -14.08 15.96 4.20
C THR A 176 -13.95 14.50 3.81
N CYS A 177 -13.96 13.61 4.80
CA CYS A 177 -13.87 12.18 4.61
C CYS A 177 -15.11 11.49 5.16
N ASN A 178 -15.76 10.69 4.32
CA ASN A 178 -16.72 9.69 4.78
C ASN A 178 -15.92 8.45 5.23
N ILE A 179 -15.98 8.13 6.53
CA ILE A 179 -15.29 6.98 7.11
C ILE A 179 -16.14 5.73 6.90
N ASN A 180 -15.52 4.59 6.61
CA ASN A 180 -16.24 3.34 6.31
C ASN A 180 -17.25 3.55 5.18
N ALA A 181 -16.82 4.24 4.13
CA ALA A 181 -17.68 4.69 3.06
C ALA A 181 -18.36 3.50 2.38
N THR A 182 -19.66 3.66 2.15
CA THR A 182 -20.43 2.77 1.29
C THR A 182 -20.80 3.50 0.01
N LEU A 183 -20.29 3.04 -1.13
CA LEU A 183 -20.56 3.64 -2.45
C LEU A 183 -21.64 2.84 -3.18
N SER A 184 -22.37 3.49 -4.09
CA SER A 184 -23.32 2.76 -4.96
C SER A 184 -22.58 1.80 -5.89
N GLU A 185 -23.33 0.88 -6.49
CA GLU A 185 -22.79 -0.03 -7.51
C GLU A 185 -22.34 0.72 -8.78
N THR A 186 -23.11 1.73 -9.23
CA THR A 186 -22.74 2.59 -10.36
C THR A 186 -21.38 3.26 -10.12
N ASP A 187 -21.19 3.80 -8.93
CA ASP A 187 -19.96 4.49 -8.56
C ASP A 187 -18.80 3.49 -8.46
N LEU A 188 -18.99 2.38 -7.74
CA LEU A 188 -17.99 1.31 -7.65
C LEU A 188 -17.52 0.82 -9.01
N ASN A 189 -18.43 0.69 -9.97
CA ASN A 189 -18.14 0.19 -11.31
C ASN A 189 -17.54 1.25 -12.23
N SER A 190 -17.40 2.50 -11.79
CA SER A 190 -16.90 3.59 -12.62
C SER A 190 -15.38 3.61 -12.80
N TRP A 191 -14.64 2.81 -12.02
CA TRP A 191 -13.19 2.72 -12.14
C TRP A 191 -12.69 1.29 -12.05
N GLU A 192 -11.47 1.10 -12.54
CA GLU A 192 -10.81 -0.20 -12.55
C GLU A 192 -10.17 -0.55 -11.21
N ARG A 193 -9.74 -1.80 -11.08
CA ARG A 193 -9.01 -2.25 -9.89
C ARG A 193 -7.64 -1.57 -9.80
N THR A 194 -7.23 -1.20 -8.58
CA THR A 194 -5.92 -0.63 -8.33
C THR A 194 -4.84 -1.67 -8.61
N LYS A 195 -3.93 -1.39 -9.54
CA LYS A 195 -2.77 -2.23 -9.84
C LYS A 195 -1.61 -1.82 -8.93
N VAL A 196 -1.14 -2.76 -8.13
CA VAL A 196 -0.07 -2.54 -7.15
C VAL A 196 1.14 -3.37 -7.56
N ALA A 197 2.21 -2.71 -7.96
CA ALA A 197 3.47 -3.32 -8.33
C ALA A 197 4.53 -2.99 -7.29
N GLY A 198 4.96 -3.99 -6.54
CA GLY A 198 5.97 -3.82 -5.49
C GLY A 198 5.94 -4.93 -4.45
N ASN A 199 7.06 -5.06 -3.74
CA ASN A 199 7.20 -6.02 -2.65
C ASN A 199 6.72 -5.42 -1.34
N VAL A 200 6.23 -6.27 -0.43
CA VAL A 200 5.75 -5.86 0.89
C VAL A 200 6.69 -6.42 1.97
N SER A 201 7.19 -5.56 2.84
CA SER A 201 8.00 -5.92 4.01
C SER A 201 7.25 -5.56 5.28
N LEU A 202 7.03 -6.53 6.17
CA LEU A 202 6.30 -6.36 7.43
C LEU A 202 7.15 -6.84 8.60
N ALA A 203 7.22 -6.02 9.65
CA ALA A 203 7.85 -6.37 10.92
C ALA A 203 6.92 -6.09 12.11
N ASP A 204 7.28 -6.65 13.27
CA ASP A 204 6.60 -6.44 14.54
C ASP A 204 5.12 -6.85 14.46
N ASN A 205 4.18 -5.97 14.80
CA ASN A 205 2.74 -6.23 14.77
C ASN A 205 2.04 -5.52 13.60
N SER A 206 2.80 -5.11 12.58
CA SER A 206 2.25 -4.36 11.45
C SER A 206 1.23 -5.17 10.65
N THR A 207 0.27 -4.46 10.04
CA THR A 207 -0.82 -5.08 9.28
C THR A 207 -0.89 -4.52 7.86
N PHE A 208 -0.90 -5.40 6.87
CA PHE A 208 -1.16 -5.09 5.47
C PHE A 208 -2.49 -5.70 5.04
N SER A 209 -3.42 -4.87 4.56
CA SER A 209 -4.73 -5.29 4.07
C SER A 209 -4.87 -4.95 2.59
N LEU A 210 -5.06 -5.95 1.74
CA LEU A 210 -5.37 -5.76 0.33
C LEU A 210 -6.88 -5.67 0.16
N GLY A 211 -7.33 -4.53 -0.37
CA GLY A 211 -8.72 -4.20 -0.52
C GLY A 211 -9.42 -4.94 -1.65
N SER A 212 -10.76 -4.88 -1.61
CA SER A 212 -11.62 -5.65 -2.52
C SER A 212 -11.40 -5.37 -4.00
N LYS A 213 -10.90 -4.17 -4.31
CA LYS A 213 -10.71 -3.69 -5.67
C LYS A 213 -9.23 -3.42 -5.99
N ALA A 214 -8.34 -4.32 -5.58
CA ALA A 214 -6.89 -4.21 -5.82
C ALA A 214 -6.18 -5.52 -6.20
N ASP A 215 -5.22 -5.41 -7.12
CA ASP A 215 -4.29 -6.45 -7.54
C ASP A 215 -2.90 -6.16 -6.98
N LEU A 216 -2.40 -7.00 -6.08
CA LEU A 216 -0.99 -6.97 -5.70
C LEU A 216 -0.17 -7.86 -6.64
N THR A 217 0.95 -7.37 -7.15
CA THR A 217 1.97 -8.17 -7.84
C THR A 217 3.33 -7.89 -7.25
N GLY A 218 3.92 -8.92 -6.63
CA GLY A 218 5.21 -8.82 -5.94
C GLY A 218 5.40 -9.95 -4.93
N SER A 219 6.41 -9.82 -4.08
CA SER A 219 6.65 -10.73 -2.95
C SER A 219 6.21 -10.12 -1.62
N ILE A 220 5.94 -10.97 -0.62
CA ILE A 220 5.69 -10.53 0.76
C ILE A 220 6.75 -11.14 1.68
N THR A 221 7.46 -10.33 2.45
CA THR A 221 8.40 -10.75 3.49
C THR A 221 7.91 -10.25 4.83
N ALA A 222 7.48 -11.16 5.71
CA ALA A 222 6.79 -10.83 6.93
C ALA A 222 7.30 -11.65 8.12
N GLN A 223 7.35 -11.05 9.31
CA GLN A 223 7.62 -11.75 10.57
C GLN A 223 6.37 -12.48 11.09
N GLU A 224 6.55 -13.43 12.01
CA GLU A 224 5.47 -14.31 12.50
C GLU A 224 4.25 -13.55 13.07
N SER A 225 4.49 -12.46 13.82
CA SER A 225 3.45 -11.64 14.47
C SER A 225 2.72 -10.67 13.54
N THR A 226 3.18 -10.50 12.31
CA THR A 226 2.57 -9.57 11.35
C THR A 226 1.28 -10.15 10.76
N LYS A 227 0.41 -9.27 10.24
CA LYS A 227 -0.85 -9.68 9.62
C LYS A 227 -0.95 -9.25 8.16
N VAL A 228 -1.24 -10.21 7.29
CA VAL A 228 -1.68 -10.00 5.91
C VAL A 228 -3.16 -10.37 5.82
N GLN A 229 -3.98 -9.43 5.36
CA GLN A 229 -5.41 -9.63 5.15
C GLN A 229 -5.74 -9.42 3.67
N LEU A 230 -6.39 -10.40 3.05
CA LEU A 230 -7.00 -10.26 1.73
C LEU A 230 -8.52 -10.11 1.92
N ASN A 231 -9.11 -9.03 1.38
CA ASN A 231 -10.55 -8.82 1.39
C ASN A 231 -11.24 -9.54 0.23
N ASP A 232 -12.57 -9.62 0.27
CA ASP A 232 -13.38 -10.21 -0.81
C ASP A 232 -13.05 -9.54 -2.16
N GLY A 233 -12.81 -10.35 -3.20
CA GLY A 233 -12.44 -9.89 -4.53
C GLY A 233 -11.01 -9.39 -4.69
N SER A 234 -10.20 -9.35 -3.62
CA SER A 234 -8.77 -9.00 -3.71
C SER A 234 -7.97 -10.11 -4.38
N ILE A 235 -6.91 -9.73 -5.09
CA ILE A 235 -6.07 -10.69 -5.83
C ILE A 235 -4.61 -10.41 -5.51
N ALA A 236 -3.93 -11.39 -4.94
CA ALA A 236 -2.50 -11.35 -4.65
C ALA A 236 -1.75 -12.26 -5.61
N ASN A 237 -1.01 -11.67 -6.55
CA ASN A 237 -0.05 -12.36 -7.42
C ASN A 237 1.30 -12.41 -6.71
N LEU A 238 1.53 -13.46 -5.94
CA LEU A 238 2.78 -13.69 -5.23
C LEU A 238 3.82 -14.21 -6.21
N THR A 239 4.74 -13.33 -6.59
CA THR A 239 5.87 -13.63 -7.49
C THR A 239 7.14 -13.73 -6.67
N GLY A 240 8.00 -14.70 -6.94
CA GLY A 240 9.30 -14.83 -6.25
C GLY A 240 9.20 -15.46 -4.85
N LEU A 241 10.07 -15.05 -3.93
CA LEU A 241 10.15 -15.62 -2.57
C LEU A 241 9.28 -14.83 -1.60
N SER A 242 8.27 -15.45 -1.02
CA SER A 242 7.41 -14.86 0.00
C SER A 242 7.46 -15.65 1.30
N THR A 243 7.50 -14.94 2.43
CA THR A 243 7.35 -15.47 3.78
C THR A 243 6.28 -14.67 4.51
N THR A 244 5.29 -15.32 5.09
CA THR A 244 4.15 -14.62 5.73
C THR A 244 3.96 -15.06 7.18
N GLY A 245 3.65 -14.10 8.05
CA GLY A 245 3.15 -14.34 9.41
C GLY A 245 1.71 -14.86 9.39
N ILE A 246 0.81 -14.14 10.05
CA ILE A 246 -0.64 -14.39 9.97
C ILE A 246 -1.12 -14.00 8.58
N PHE A 247 -1.70 -14.94 7.83
CA PHE A 247 -2.24 -14.69 6.50
C PHE A 247 -3.68 -15.18 6.39
N ASN A 248 -4.61 -14.24 6.20
CA ASN A 248 -6.04 -14.53 6.12
C ASN A 248 -6.64 -13.93 4.85
N GLY A 249 -7.28 -14.77 4.05
CA GLY A 249 -8.12 -14.37 2.93
C GLY A 249 -9.60 -14.54 3.25
N ALA A 250 -10.37 -13.49 2.97
CA ALA A 250 -11.82 -13.57 2.98
C ALA A 250 -12.34 -14.44 1.82
N ASN A 251 -13.61 -14.84 1.90
CA ASN A 251 -14.31 -15.46 0.78
C ASN A 251 -14.26 -14.54 -0.44
N GLY A 252 -14.02 -15.09 -1.64
CA GLY A 252 -13.81 -14.36 -2.88
C GLY A 252 -12.39 -13.83 -3.11
N SER A 253 -11.48 -13.97 -2.14
CA SER A 253 -10.07 -13.58 -2.34
C SER A 253 -9.28 -14.62 -3.13
N THR A 254 -8.33 -14.17 -3.95
CA THR A 254 -7.49 -15.06 -4.77
C THR A 254 -6.01 -14.84 -4.50
N VAL A 255 -5.29 -15.94 -4.29
CA VAL A 255 -3.82 -15.98 -4.29
C VAL A 255 -3.36 -16.73 -5.52
N ASN A 256 -2.61 -16.05 -6.38
CA ASN A 256 -1.89 -16.65 -7.50
C ASN A 256 -0.41 -16.76 -7.14
N LEU A 257 0.08 -17.97 -6.94
CA LEU A 257 1.47 -18.24 -6.57
C LEU A 257 2.30 -18.58 -7.81
N SER A 258 3.39 -17.83 -7.99
CA SER A 258 4.41 -18.05 -9.02
C SER A 258 5.81 -17.88 -8.42
N GLY A 259 6.19 -18.84 -7.57
CA GLY A 259 7.42 -18.75 -6.78
C GLY A 259 7.43 -19.68 -5.56
N VAL A 260 8.03 -19.22 -4.47
CA VAL A 260 8.08 -19.96 -3.20
C VAL A 260 7.31 -19.18 -2.15
N TRP A 261 6.41 -19.84 -1.43
CA TRP A 261 5.70 -19.24 -0.32
C TRP A 261 5.91 -20.06 0.96
N THR A 262 6.52 -19.45 1.97
CA THR A 262 6.71 -20.02 3.30
C THR A 262 5.73 -19.42 4.29
N THR A 263 4.93 -20.25 4.96
CA THR A 263 4.00 -19.79 6.01
C THR A 263 4.64 -19.99 7.38
N LEU A 264 4.63 -18.94 8.22
CA LEU A 264 5.12 -19.00 9.59
C LEU A 264 4.03 -19.37 10.60
N THR A 265 2.76 -19.19 10.21
CA THR A 265 1.60 -19.51 11.05
C THR A 265 0.50 -20.17 10.22
N ASN A 266 -0.60 -20.54 10.89
CA ASN A 266 -1.81 -20.98 10.20
C ASN A 266 -2.27 -19.96 9.17
N THR A 267 -2.57 -20.44 7.98
CA THR A 267 -2.94 -19.63 6.83
C THR A 267 -4.30 -20.04 6.33
N VAL A 268 -5.16 -19.06 6.05
CA VAL A 268 -6.46 -19.28 5.45
C VAL A 268 -6.53 -18.45 4.18
N VAL A 269 -6.94 -19.06 3.07
CA VAL A 269 -7.24 -18.40 1.80
C VAL A 269 -8.53 -18.97 1.22
N ASP A 270 -9.13 -18.27 0.28
CA ASP A 270 -10.30 -18.80 -0.43
C ASP A 270 -9.87 -19.56 -1.68
N VAL A 271 -9.37 -18.85 -2.70
CA VAL A 271 -8.85 -19.44 -3.94
C VAL A 271 -7.32 -19.40 -3.93
N LEU A 272 -6.68 -20.56 -4.10
CA LEU A 272 -5.24 -20.71 -4.26
C LEU A 272 -4.90 -21.35 -5.60
N ASN A 273 -4.26 -20.57 -6.48
CA ASN A 273 -3.79 -21.03 -7.77
C ASN A 273 -2.26 -21.15 -7.74
N VAL A 274 -1.73 -22.32 -8.06
CA VAL A 274 -0.30 -22.62 -7.96
C VAL A 274 0.28 -22.85 -9.35
N ALA A 275 1.15 -21.94 -9.80
CA ALA A 275 1.82 -22.07 -11.09
C ALA A 275 2.86 -23.19 -11.06
N ASN A 276 3.08 -23.83 -12.22
CA ASN A 276 4.02 -24.93 -12.37
C ASN A 276 5.41 -24.60 -11.82
N GLY A 277 5.98 -25.50 -11.03
CA GLY A 277 7.28 -25.34 -10.39
C GLY A 277 7.28 -24.49 -9.11
N SER A 278 6.14 -23.93 -8.71
CA SER A 278 6.01 -23.20 -7.44
C SER A 278 6.03 -24.14 -6.24
N GLN A 279 6.51 -23.62 -5.11
CA GLN A 279 6.62 -24.38 -3.86
C GLN A 279 5.90 -23.66 -2.72
N ILE A 280 5.21 -24.43 -1.89
CA ILE A 280 4.60 -23.94 -0.66
C ILE A 280 5.26 -24.67 0.50
N HIS A 281 5.96 -23.94 1.36
CA HIS A 281 6.57 -24.47 2.57
C HIS A 281 5.64 -24.14 3.73
N LEU A 282 4.95 -25.14 4.28
CA LEU A 282 3.97 -24.90 5.33
C LEU A 282 4.60 -24.41 6.63
N ASN A 283 5.91 -24.59 6.76
CA ASN A 283 6.66 -24.18 7.92
C ASN A 283 8.15 -24.01 7.61
N THR A 284 8.90 -23.48 8.58
CA THR A 284 10.36 -23.49 8.53
C THR A 284 10.90 -24.86 8.93
N PRO A 285 12.02 -25.36 8.35
CA PRO A 285 12.52 -26.72 8.63
C PRO A 285 12.81 -27.03 10.10
N THR A 286 13.05 -26.01 10.92
CA THR A 286 13.37 -26.13 12.34
C THR A 286 12.17 -25.88 13.27
N ALA A 287 10.97 -25.74 12.71
CA ALA A 287 9.78 -25.45 13.49
C ALA A 287 9.37 -26.62 14.37
N THR A 288 8.95 -26.29 15.60
CA THR A 288 8.47 -27.26 16.59
C THR A 288 6.95 -27.29 16.70
N LYS A 289 6.26 -26.25 16.21
CA LYS A 289 4.80 -26.14 16.11
C LYS A 289 4.39 -26.36 14.67
N GLN A 290 3.31 -27.11 14.46
CA GLN A 290 2.76 -27.41 13.14
C GLN A 290 1.79 -26.31 12.69
N ASN A 291 1.80 -26.03 11.39
CA ASN A 291 0.91 -25.07 10.75
C ASN A 291 -0.16 -25.78 9.92
N THR A 292 -1.30 -25.13 9.76
CA THR A 292 -2.35 -25.53 8.84
C THR A 292 -2.53 -24.49 7.75
N LEU A 293 -2.47 -24.90 6.49
CA LEU A 293 -2.95 -24.13 5.35
C LEU A 293 -4.36 -24.61 5.00
N THR A 294 -5.32 -23.69 5.04
CA THR A 294 -6.69 -23.95 4.63
C THR A 294 -7.03 -23.16 3.36
N ALA A 295 -7.57 -23.84 2.36
CA ALA A 295 -8.15 -23.22 1.18
C ALA A 295 -9.54 -23.79 0.87
N ASN A 296 -10.40 -23.02 0.22
CA ASN A 296 -11.65 -23.57 -0.32
C ASN A 296 -11.39 -24.21 -1.67
N THR A 297 -10.69 -23.49 -2.55
CA THR A 297 -10.32 -23.96 -3.89
C THR A 297 -8.81 -23.97 -4.07
N LEU A 298 -8.27 -25.11 -4.52
CA LEU A 298 -6.86 -25.28 -4.91
C LEU A 298 -6.78 -25.72 -6.37
N THR A 299 -6.04 -24.97 -7.19
CA THR A 299 -5.78 -25.36 -8.58
C THR A 299 -4.30 -25.24 -8.97
N GLY A 300 -3.88 -26.00 -9.98
CA GLY A 300 -2.57 -25.85 -10.63
C GLY A 300 -1.59 -26.99 -10.34
N ASN A 301 -0.29 -26.72 -10.46
CA ASN A 301 0.74 -27.75 -10.31
C ASN A 301 1.88 -27.22 -9.44
N GLY A 302 2.25 -27.92 -8.37
CA GLY A 302 3.26 -27.42 -7.44
C GLY A 302 3.72 -28.44 -6.41
N ILE A 303 4.54 -27.97 -5.46
CA ILE A 303 5.14 -28.82 -4.42
C ILE A 303 4.76 -28.27 -3.05
N PHE A 304 4.27 -29.13 -2.16
CA PHE A 304 4.08 -28.82 -0.75
C PHE A 304 5.20 -29.41 0.08
N LYS A 305 5.87 -28.58 0.89
CA LYS A 305 6.87 -29.02 1.86
C LYS A 305 6.30 -28.96 3.26
N PHE A 306 6.26 -30.13 3.89
CA PHE A 306 5.75 -30.35 5.23
C PHE A 306 6.90 -30.53 6.22
N VAL A 307 6.71 -30.03 7.43
CA VAL A 307 7.46 -30.41 8.61
C VAL A 307 6.61 -31.42 9.40
N ALA A 308 7.25 -32.52 9.82
CA ALA A 308 6.61 -33.60 10.55
C ALA A 308 7.51 -34.10 11.68
N ASP A 309 6.92 -34.29 12.85
CA ASP A 309 7.48 -35.06 13.95
C ASP A 309 6.61 -36.31 14.15
N LEU A 310 7.02 -37.40 13.49
CA LEU A 310 6.29 -38.67 13.53
C LEU A 310 6.31 -39.31 14.92
N THR A 311 7.24 -38.94 15.81
CA THR A 311 7.28 -39.44 17.19
C THR A 311 6.16 -38.84 18.05
N LYS A 312 5.68 -37.64 17.67
CA LYS A 312 4.57 -36.93 18.32
C LYS A 312 3.28 -36.98 17.51
N THR A 313 3.25 -37.76 16.42
CA THR A 313 2.12 -37.81 15.48
C THR A 313 1.66 -36.42 15.02
N ALA A 314 2.62 -35.51 14.84
CA ALA A 314 2.34 -34.11 14.54
C ALA A 314 2.98 -33.74 13.19
N SER A 315 2.19 -33.20 12.27
CA SER A 315 2.68 -32.68 10.99
C SER A 315 1.90 -31.43 10.61
N ASP A 316 2.48 -30.60 9.76
CA ASP A 316 1.72 -29.55 9.07
C ASP A 316 0.55 -30.17 8.28
N ILE A 317 -0.50 -29.38 8.05
CA ILE A 317 -1.74 -29.85 7.43
C ILE A 317 -2.12 -28.94 6.26
N VAL A 318 -2.55 -29.54 5.15
CA VAL A 318 -3.31 -28.83 4.10
C VAL A 318 -4.75 -29.29 4.17
N THR A 319 -5.68 -28.36 4.35
CA THR A 319 -7.12 -28.61 4.32
C THR A 319 -7.73 -27.91 3.11
N ILE A 320 -8.29 -28.69 2.17
CA ILE A 320 -9.08 -28.15 1.06
C ILE A 320 -10.55 -28.47 1.29
N LYS A 321 -11.40 -27.43 1.34
CA LYS A 321 -12.81 -27.59 1.73
C LYS A 321 -13.73 -27.95 0.57
N ASP A 322 -13.50 -27.38 -0.62
CA ASP A 322 -14.44 -27.51 -1.73
C ASP A 322 -13.82 -28.29 -2.90
N THR A 323 -12.85 -27.71 -3.60
CA THR A 323 -12.30 -28.29 -4.84
C THR A 323 -10.78 -28.27 -4.85
N ALA A 324 -10.17 -29.40 -5.18
CA ALA A 324 -8.74 -29.51 -5.48
C ALA A 324 -8.57 -30.12 -6.89
N SER A 325 -7.81 -29.44 -7.75
CA SER A 325 -7.56 -29.90 -9.12
C SER A 325 -6.14 -29.61 -9.58
N GLY A 326 -5.43 -30.63 -10.07
CA GLY A 326 -4.09 -30.50 -10.65
C GLY A 326 -3.10 -31.52 -10.12
N GLN A 327 -1.80 -31.24 -10.22
CA GLN A 327 -0.72 -32.16 -9.85
C GLN A 327 0.15 -31.58 -8.74
N PHE A 328 0.08 -32.18 -7.56
CA PHE A 328 0.85 -31.75 -6.39
C PHE A 328 1.74 -32.87 -5.88
N SER A 329 2.96 -32.51 -5.49
CA SER A 329 3.94 -33.42 -4.86
C SER A 329 4.28 -32.97 -3.45
#